data_AF-A0A9N8DSD0-F1
#
_entry.id   AF-A0A9N8DSD0-F1
#
_cell.length_a   1.000
_cell.length_b   1.000
_cell.length_c   1.000
_cell.angle_alpha   90.00
_cell.angle_beta   90.00
_cell.angle_gamma   90.00
#
_symmetry.space_group_name_H-M   'P 1'
#
loop_
_entity.id
_entity.type
_entity.pdbx_description
1 polymer ?
#
loop_
_entity_poly.entity_id
_entity_poly.type
_entity_poly.pdbx_seq_one_letter_code
_entity_poly.pdbx_strand_id
1 'polypeptide(L)'
;MTKLRERSTASSSSSSPSYRHSSSQARRAMPSFHQIALFVSVLVSSSLLVVVPVTANNPNGETPWALHNNNIQSRVQQYMKDPDATAQEHGAIRDWDLRNVTSLRNLFSFNERFNEDISRWNVSAVTDFSSMFWDASRFDRNLGSWDVSKAETMACMFCGARKFKGEGLEQWSDKLHNVKDMFNMFGGSDIQADLRDWEVYSVTNFRETFKDTPNYKQKLCWNVTPVAHAVDMFNGSGACFKDDCVLYEISVEAGCSAAWSPLVMSSLWLVAASLVVSFCLA
;
A
#
# COMPACT_ATOMS: atom_id res chain seq x y z
N MET A 1 -29.67 44.30 -67.30
CA MET A 1 -29.90 43.24 -66.30
C MET A 1 -28.94 43.45 -65.13
N THR A 2 -29.40 43.25 -63.89
CA THR A 2 -28.61 42.93 -62.68
C THR A 2 -27.51 43.90 -62.18
N LYS A 3 -27.94 44.86 -61.32
CA LYS A 3 -27.42 45.27 -59.97
C LYS A 3 -25.88 45.43 -59.75
N LEU A 4 -25.34 46.63 -59.50
CA LEU A 4 -25.37 47.51 -58.27
C LEU A 4 -24.41 47.04 -57.14
N ARG A 5 -23.63 47.88 -56.41
CA ARG A 5 -23.47 49.36 -56.35
C ARG A 5 -22.09 49.78 -55.75
N GLU A 6 -21.82 51.08 -55.72
CA GLU A 6 -20.55 51.78 -55.43
C GLU A 6 -20.29 52.21 -53.96
N ARG A 7 -19.03 52.65 -53.71
CA ARG A 7 -18.56 53.86 -52.96
C ARG A 7 -18.97 54.17 -51.48
N SER A 8 -17.91 54.18 -50.65
CA SER A 8 -17.36 55.33 -49.87
C SER A 8 -17.98 55.87 -48.57
N THR A 9 -17.10 56.60 -47.84
CA THR A 9 -17.28 57.66 -46.81
C THR A 9 -17.59 57.33 -45.32
N ALA A 10 -16.55 57.54 -44.50
CA ALA A 10 -16.41 58.58 -43.45
C ALA A 10 -17.13 58.53 -42.07
N SER A 11 -16.31 58.72 -41.02
CA SER A 11 -16.59 59.41 -39.73
C SER A 11 -17.50 58.68 -38.71
N SER A 12 -17.54 58.98 -37.40
CA SER A 12 -16.92 60.03 -36.55
C SER A 12 -16.95 59.66 -35.04
N SER A 13 -16.32 60.49 -34.18
CA SER A 13 -16.68 60.79 -32.76
C SER A 13 -16.52 59.67 -31.68
N SER A 14 -16.35 59.90 -30.37
CA SER A 14 -16.14 61.07 -29.46
C SER A 14 -15.82 60.54 -28.04
N SER A 15 -15.24 61.23 -27.06
CA SER A 15 -14.48 62.51 -26.97
C SER A 15 -13.88 62.66 -25.54
N SER A 16 -12.76 63.38 -25.36
CA SER A 16 -12.24 63.76 -24.02
C SER A 16 -13.04 64.91 -23.38
N PRO A 17 -12.86 65.17 -22.07
CA PRO A 17 -12.12 66.39 -21.71
C PRO A 17 -11.20 66.29 -20.47
N SER A 18 -10.23 67.20 -20.40
CA SER A 18 -9.29 67.40 -19.30
C SER A 18 -9.87 68.25 -18.15
N TYR A 19 -9.37 68.11 -16.92
CA TYR A 19 -9.26 69.24 -15.98
C TYR A 19 -8.03 69.16 -15.04
N ARG A 20 -7.70 70.28 -14.38
CA ARG A 20 -6.37 70.65 -13.82
C ARG A 20 -6.18 70.39 -12.32
N HIS A 21 -4.90 70.35 -11.90
CA HIS A 21 -4.33 70.69 -10.57
C HIS A 21 -4.88 69.91 -9.34
N SER A 22 -4.25 69.84 -8.17
CA SER A 22 -3.05 70.51 -7.63
C SER A 22 -2.28 69.57 -6.68
N SER A 23 -1.02 69.91 -6.41
CA SER A 23 -0.21 69.34 -5.33
C SER A 23 -0.71 69.71 -3.93
N SER A 24 -0.58 68.80 -2.96
CA SER A 24 -0.02 69.12 -1.64
C SER A 24 0.48 67.88 -0.89
N GLN A 25 1.65 67.99 -0.26
CA GLN A 25 2.06 67.09 0.82
C GLN A 25 1.45 67.59 2.13
N ALA A 26 0.94 66.70 2.98
CA ALA A 26 0.74 66.98 4.40
C ALA A 26 1.07 65.72 5.22
N ARG A 27 1.89 65.89 6.26
CA ARG A 27 2.27 64.84 7.22
C ARG A 27 1.43 65.01 8.50
N ARG A 28 1.52 64.00 9.40
CA ARG A 28 1.00 63.95 10.79
C ARG A 28 -0.50 63.62 10.86
N ALA A 29 -1.00 62.86 11.84
CA ALA A 29 -0.37 62.16 12.98
C ALA A 29 -1.12 60.84 13.29
N MET A 30 -0.48 59.93 14.02
CA MET A 30 -1.18 58.82 14.70
C MET A 30 -1.91 59.33 15.95
N PRO A 31 -3.15 58.87 16.22
CA PRO A 31 -3.77 58.94 17.54
C PRO A 31 -3.62 57.61 18.30
N SER A 32 -3.58 57.70 19.63
CA SER A 32 -3.30 56.59 20.55
C SER A 32 -4.56 55.87 21.07
N PHE A 33 -4.46 54.54 21.19
CA PHE A 33 -5.06 53.63 22.19
C PHE A 33 -6.47 53.85 22.81
N HIS A 34 -7.19 52.73 22.89
CA HIS A 34 -8.42 52.44 23.68
C HIS A 34 -9.74 53.04 23.20
N GLN A 35 -10.54 52.22 22.50
CA GLN A 35 -11.77 51.61 23.06
C GLN A 35 -12.19 50.38 22.23
N ILE A 36 -13.03 49.52 22.83
CA ILE A 36 -13.41 48.19 22.33
C ILE A 36 -14.62 48.28 21.38
N ALA A 37 -14.54 47.67 20.19
CA ALA A 37 -15.70 47.38 19.35
C ALA A 37 -15.45 46.13 18.49
N LEU A 38 -16.43 45.23 18.43
CA LEU A 38 -16.36 44.03 17.60
C LEU A 38 -16.44 44.38 16.11
N PHE A 39 -15.51 43.88 15.31
CA PHE A 39 -15.71 43.69 13.88
C PHE A 39 -15.19 42.33 13.43
N VAL A 40 -16.10 41.54 12.86
CA VAL A 40 -15.76 40.32 12.13
C VAL A 40 -15.07 40.73 10.83
N SER A 41 -13.79 40.36 10.67
CA SER A 41 -13.09 40.47 9.40
C SER A 41 -12.36 39.17 9.10
N VAL A 42 -12.92 38.40 8.17
CA VAL A 42 -12.26 37.20 7.61
C VAL A 42 -11.21 37.68 6.61
N LEU A 43 -9.94 37.50 6.95
CA LEU A 43 -8.85 37.45 5.96
C LEU A 43 -7.93 36.28 6.31
N VAL A 44 -7.88 35.31 5.40
CA VAL A 44 -7.05 34.11 5.50
C VAL A 44 -5.63 34.45 5.05
N SER A 45 -4.64 34.32 5.94
CA SER A 45 -3.27 34.03 5.51
C SER A 45 -2.44 33.39 6.63
N SER A 46 -2.01 32.16 6.38
CA SER A 46 -0.75 31.55 6.81
C SER A 46 -0.39 31.51 8.31
N SER A 47 -0.35 30.26 8.81
CA SER A 47 0.58 29.83 9.87
C SER A 47 0.34 30.33 11.29
N LEU A 48 -0.86 30.12 11.84
CA LEU A 48 -0.94 29.76 13.25
C LEU A 48 -0.50 28.30 13.43
N LEU A 49 0.61 28.11 14.15
CA LEU A 49 0.85 26.89 14.91
C LEU A 49 -0.33 26.72 15.88
N VAL A 50 -1.25 25.80 15.57
CA VAL A 50 -2.25 25.36 16.54
C VAL A 50 -1.53 24.46 17.54
N VAL A 51 -0.85 25.09 18.51
CA VAL A 51 -0.43 24.40 19.73
C VAL A 51 -1.71 24.14 20.51
N VAL A 52 -2.38 23.02 20.19
CA VAL A 52 -3.45 22.49 21.04
C VAL A 52 -2.80 22.24 22.41
N PRO A 53 -3.24 22.91 23.49
CA PRO A 53 -2.68 22.64 24.79
C PRO A 53 -2.97 21.18 25.13
N VAL A 54 -1.92 20.42 25.44
CA VAL A 54 -2.05 19.04 25.93
C VAL A 54 -2.84 19.10 27.23
N THR A 55 -4.14 18.78 27.16
CA THR A 55 -4.99 18.73 28.35
C THR A 55 -4.49 17.59 29.23
N ALA A 56 -4.14 17.94 30.47
CA ALA A 56 -3.47 17.05 31.39
C ALA A 56 -4.39 15.88 31.78
N ASN A 57 -4.24 14.75 31.10
CA ASN A 57 -4.50 13.38 31.57
C ASN A 57 -3.89 12.38 30.56
N ASN A 58 -2.57 12.42 30.47
CA ASN A 58 -1.78 11.56 29.59
C ASN A 58 -0.78 10.76 30.43
N PRO A 59 -1.19 9.61 31.01
CA PRO A 59 -0.34 8.82 31.89
C PRO A 59 0.88 8.20 31.18
N ASN A 60 0.88 8.16 29.84
CA ASN A 60 1.91 7.49 29.03
C ASN A 60 2.83 8.46 28.27
N GLY A 61 2.56 9.77 28.27
CA GLY A 61 3.32 10.77 27.51
C GLY A 61 3.05 10.79 25.99
N GLU A 62 2.03 10.09 25.51
CA GLU A 62 1.70 9.96 24.09
C GLU A 62 0.94 11.17 23.54
N THR A 63 1.26 11.61 22.32
CA THR A 63 0.48 12.67 21.65
C THR A 63 -0.97 12.21 21.43
N PRO A 64 -2.00 13.09 21.56
CA PRO A 64 -3.41 12.69 21.41
C PRO A 64 -3.79 12.02 20.07
N TRP A 65 -2.94 12.15 19.05
CA TRP A 65 -3.10 11.56 17.72
C TRP A 65 -2.33 10.25 17.50
N ALA A 66 -1.69 9.68 18.55
CA ALA A 66 -0.89 8.46 18.48
C ALA A 66 -1.70 7.27 17.93
N LEU A 67 -1.12 6.56 16.95
CA LEU A 67 -1.79 5.46 16.27
C LEU A 67 -1.71 4.16 17.07
N HIS A 68 -2.84 3.48 17.12
CA HIS A 68 -3.08 2.25 17.85
C HIS A 68 -3.99 1.35 16.99
N ASN A 69 -4.03 0.05 17.29
CA ASN A 69 -4.90 -0.91 16.60
C ASN A 69 -6.39 -0.48 16.56
N ASN A 70 -6.85 0.28 17.55
CA ASN A 70 -8.25 0.74 17.65
C ASN A 70 -8.57 2.00 16.81
N ASN A 71 -7.58 2.72 16.27
CA ASN A 71 -7.79 4.00 15.59
C ASN A 71 -7.14 4.09 14.19
N ILE A 72 -6.14 3.26 13.87
CA ILE A 72 -5.42 3.33 12.59
C ILE A 72 -6.34 3.09 11.39
N GLN A 73 -7.34 2.20 11.50
CA GLN A 73 -8.32 1.96 10.43
C GLN A 73 -9.11 3.23 10.10
N SER A 74 -9.61 3.93 11.13
CA SER A 74 -10.36 5.18 10.95
C SER A 74 -9.47 6.31 10.45
N ARG A 75 -8.19 6.36 10.85
CA ARG A 75 -7.19 7.30 10.32
C ARG A 75 -6.97 7.08 8.82
N VAL A 76 -6.81 5.83 8.37
CA VAL A 76 -6.70 5.52 6.93
C VAL A 76 -7.99 5.87 6.21
N GLN A 77 -9.17 5.54 6.74
CA GLN A 77 -10.45 5.91 6.13
C GLN A 77 -10.63 7.43 5.96
N GLN A 78 -10.13 8.25 6.91
CA GLN A 78 -10.07 9.70 6.78
C GLN A 78 -9.15 10.12 5.61
N TYR A 79 -7.91 9.60 5.59
CA TYR A 79 -6.95 9.90 4.51
C TYR A 79 -7.49 9.53 3.13
N MET A 80 -8.16 8.39 2.99
CA MET A 80 -8.71 7.94 1.70
C MET A 80 -9.91 8.74 1.23
N LYS A 81 -10.53 9.52 2.13
CA LYS A 81 -11.60 10.46 1.81
C LYS A 81 -11.04 11.84 1.45
N ASP A 82 -10.06 12.32 2.19
CA ASP A 82 -9.40 13.61 2.02
C ASP A 82 -7.92 13.54 2.47
N PRO A 83 -6.99 13.26 1.54
CA PRO A 83 -5.56 13.15 1.86
C PRO A 83 -4.98 14.46 2.39
N ASP A 84 -5.35 15.60 1.79
CA ASP A 84 -4.77 16.91 2.08
C ASP A 84 -5.20 17.40 3.47
N ALA A 85 -6.49 17.31 3.80
CA ALA A 85 -6.98 17.68 5.14
C ALA A 85 -6.42 16.74 6.22
N THR A 86 -6.36 15.43 5.95
CA THR A 86 -5.82 14.46 6.91
C THR A 86 -4.31 14.67 7.12
N ALA A 87 -3.56 15.00 6.07
CA ALA A 87 -2.14 15.32 6.17
C ALA A 87 -1.87 16.65 6.89
N GLN A 88 -2.77 17.63 6.76
CA GLN A 88 -2.69 18.90 7.50
C GLN A 88 -2.88 18.70 9.01
N GLU A 89 -3.74 17.76 9.43
CA GLU A 89 -4.03 17.51 10.86
C GLU A 89 -3.09 16.47 11.50
N HIS A 90 -2.59 15.50 10.73
CA HIS A 90 -1.88 14.31 11.26
C HIS A 90 -0.54 14.01 10.59
N GLY A 91 -0.07 14.88 9.70
CA GLY A 91 1.13 14.66 8.90
C GLY A 91 0.89 13.72 7.72
N ALA A 92 1.79 13.77 6.74
CA ALA A 92 1.74 12.92 5.56
C ALA A 92 1.80 11.44 5.95
N ILE A 93 1.03 10.60 5.23
CA ILE A 93 0.91 9.17 5.56
C ILE A 93 2.25 8.45 5.68
N ARG A 94 3.25 8.83 4.86
CA ARG A 94 4.63 8.27 4.88
C ARG A 94 5.36 8.43 6.22
N ASP A 95 4.98 9.43 7.01
CA ASP A 95 5.65 9.83 8.26
C ASP A 95 4.84 9.42 9.51
N TRP A 96 3.77 8.64 9.35
CA TRP A 96 2.97 8.14 10.47
C TRP A 96 3.75 7.19 11.38
N ASP A 97 3.56 7.36 12.69
CA ASP A 97 4.22 6.57 13.73
C ASP A 97 3.35 5.38 14.14
N LEU A 98 3.84 4.17 13.87
CA LEU A 98 3.15 2.90 14.10
C LEU A 98 3.65 2.16 15.36
N ARG A 99 4.46 2.79 16.24
CA ARG A 99 5.11 2.10 17.38
C ARG A 99 4.15 1.34 18.32
N ASN A 100 2.89 1.80 18.42
CA ASN A 100 1.84 1.21 19.27
C ASN A 100 0.82 0.37 18.47
N VAL A 101 1.13 0.07 17.20
CA VAL A 101 0.29 -0.74 16.29
C VAL A 101 0.92 -2.12 16.14
N THR A 102 0.16 -3.16 16.49
CA THR A 102 0.58 -4.57 16.37
C THR A 102 -0.16 -5.35 15.29
N SER A 103 -1.24 -4.78 14.72
CA SER A 103 -1.98 -5.37 13.60
C SER A 103 -2.28 -4.32 12.53
N LEU A 104 -1.96 -4.65 11.27
CA LEU A 104 -2.30 -3.90 10.06
C LEU A 104 -3.35 -4.65 9.22
N ARG A 105 -4.07 -5.59 9.84
CA ARG A 105 -5.07 -6.44 9.20
C ARG A 105 -6.10 -5.60 8.43
N ASN A 106 -6.31 -5.93 7.17
CA ASN A 106 -7.26 -5.26 6.25
C ASN A 106 -7.03 -3.75 6.04
N LEU A 107 -5.89 -3.16 6.43
CA LEU A 107 -5.76 -1.70 6.52
C LEU A 107 -6.04 -0.95 5.21
N PHE A 108 -5.61 -1.51 4.08
CA PHE A 108 -5.87 -1.00 2.72
C PHE A 108 -6.66 -2.00 1.86
N SER A 109 -7.39 -2.93 2.50
CA SER A 109 -8.23 -3.91 1.80
C SER A 109 -9.28 -3.23 0.91
N PHE A 110 -9.45 -3.75 -0.30
CA PHE A 110 -10.27 -3.23 -1.40
C PHE A 110 -9.97 -1.79 -1.84
N ASN A 111 -8.83 -1.24 -1.44
CA ASN A 111 -8.48 0.13 -1.81
C ASN A 111 -7.77 0.18 -3.17
N GLU A 112 -8.56 0.03 -4.23
CA GLU A 112 -8.11 0.07 -5.64
C GLU A 112 -7.33 1.33 -6.03
N ARG A 113 -7.39 2.41 -5.23
CA ARG A 113 -6.69 3.68 -5.51
C ARG A 113 -5.41 3.85 -4.70
N PHE A 114 -5.20 3.05 -3.65
CA PHE A 114 -4.06 3.22 -2.77
C PHE A 114 -2.75 2.88 -3.48
N ASN A 115 -1.84 3.85 -3.49
CA ASN A 115 -0.45 3.65 -3.90
C ASN A 115 0.46 4.73 -3.28
N GLU A 116 0.23 5.08 -2.01
CA GLU A 116 1.07 6.07 -1.32
C GLU A 116 2.39 5.47 -0.85
N ASP A 117 3.42 6.30 -0.75
CA ASP A 117 4.70 5.87 -0.15
C ASP A 117 4.53 5.63 1.36
N ILE A 118 4.74 4.37 1.76
CA ILE A 118 4.74 3.87 3.13
C ILE A 118 6.05 3.13 3.48
N SER A 119 7.09 3.27 2.64
CA SER A 119 8.39 2.63 2.83
C SER A 119 9.04 3.02 4.17
N ARG A 120 8.73 4.21 4.70
CA ARG A 120 9.28 4.76 5.94
C ARG A 120 8.51 4.35 7.21
N TRP A 121 7.46 3.55 7.10
CA TRP A 121 6.73 3.03 8.26
C TRP A 121 7.60 2.07 9.09
N ASN A 122 7.68 2.32 10.40
CA ASN A 122 8.25 1.36 11.34
C ASN A 122 7.20 0.32 11.72
N VAL A 123 7.30 -0.88 11.14
CA VAL A 123 6.40 -2.02 11.39
C VAL A 123 6.98 -3.07 12.34
N SER A 124 8.11 -2.81 13.01
CA SER A 124 8.81 -3.76 13.92
C SER A 124 8.04 -4.16 15.18
N ALA A 125 6.82 -3.66 15.37
CA ALA A 125 5.87 -4.07 16.42
C ALA A 125 4.68 -4.90 15.88
N VAL A 126 4.53 -5.00 14.55
CA VAL A 126 3.39 -5.63 13.89
C VAL A 126 3.61 -7.14 13.80
N THR A 127 2.63 -7.90 14.28
CA THR A 127 2.58 -9.36 14.18
C THR A 127 1.61 -9.85 13.12
N ASP A 128 0.66 -9.01 12.70
CA ASP A 128 -0.42 -9.40 11.80
C ASP A 128 -0.59 -8.43 10.62
N PHE A 129 -0.24 -8.92 9.44
CA PHE A 129 -0.36 -8.23 8.16
C PHE A 129 -1.51 -8.77 7.28
N SER A 130 -2.41 -9.58 7.86
CA SER A 130 -3.40 -10.35 7.09
C SER A 130 -4.28 -9.46 6.22
N SER A 131 -4.37 -9.77 4.92
CA SER A 131 -5.19 -9.03 3.94
C SER A 131 -4.92 -7.51 3.87
N MET A 132 -3.76 -7.03 4.31
CA MET A 132 -3.43 -5.60 4.39
C MET A 132 -3.62 -4.86 3.06
N PHE A 133 -3.24 -5.47 1.93
CA PHE A 133 -3.39 -4.94 0.58
C PHE A 133 -4.30 -5.81 -0.31
N TRP A 134 -5.19 -6.61 0.29
CA TRP A 134 -6.11 -7.47 -0.46
C TRP A 134 -6.96 -6.63 -1.43
N ASP A 135 -6.88 -6.92 -2.74
CA ASP A 135 -7.52 -6.21 -3.85
C ASP A 135 -7.18 -4.70 -3.92
N ALA A 136 -6.06 -4.28 -3.32
CA ALA A 136 -5.45 -2.96 -3.55
C ALA A 136 -4.76 -2.91 -4.92
N SER A 137 -5.56 -3.03 -5.99
CA SER A 137 -5.10 -3.37 -7.35
C SER A 137 -4.09 -2.42 -8.00
N ARG A 138 -3.89 -1.21 -7.46
CA ARG A 138 -2.89 -0.24 -7.91
C ARG A 138 -1.63 -0.13 -7.03
N PHE A 139 -1.60 -0.80 -5.88
CA PHE A 139 -0.48 -0.74 -4.97
C PHE A 139 0.76 -1.38 -5.59
N ASP A 140 1.84 -0.62 -5.66
CA ASP A 140 3.15 -1.03 -6.18
C ASP A 140 4.23 -0.11 -5.59
N ARG A 141 4.69 -0.47 -4.39
CA ARG A 141 5.68 0.29 -3.61
C ARG A 141 6.74 -0.65 -3.04
N ASN A 142 7.94 -0.10 -2.92
CA ASN A 142 9.06 -0.79 -2.29
C ASN A 142 8.82 -0.92 -0.77
N LEU A 143 8.97 -2.14 -0.25
CA LEU A 143 8.77 -2.46 1.17
C LEU A 143 10.02 -3.05 1.85
N GLY A 144 11.20 -3.01 1.21
CA GLY A 144 12.40 -3.66 1.73
C GLY A 144 12.96 -3.06 3.01
N SER A 145 12.65 -1.79 3.28
CA SER A 145 12.94 -1.09 4.54
C SER A 145 12.11 -1.56 5.73
N TRP A 146 11.05 -2.35 5.52
CA TRP A 146 10.24 -2.87 6.62
C TRP A 146 11.01 -3.95 7.42
N ASP A 147 10.88 -3.86 8.74
CA ASP A 147 11.30 -4.91 9.67
C ASP A 147 10.08 -5.77 9.99
N VAL A 148 9.94 -6.87 9.24
CA VAL A 148 8.87 -7.86 9.42
C VAL A 148 9.24 -8.99 10.40
N SER A 149 10.33 -8.85 11.16
CA SER A 149 10.85 -9.92 12.05
C SER A 149 9.85 -10.42 13.09
N LYS A 150 8.85 -9.62 13.47
CA LYS A 150 7.76 -10.03 14.39
C LYS A 150 6.50 -10.54 13.71
N ALA A 151 6.43 -10.58 12.38
CA ALA A 151 5.26 -11.07 11.67
C ALA A 151 5.00 -12.55 12.01
N GLU A 152 3.80 -12.84 12.49
CA GLU A 152 3.28 -14.19 12.74
C GLU A 152 2.39 -14.65 11.58
N THR A 153 1.68 -13.72 10.93
CA THR A 153 0.84 -13.99 9.76
C THR A 153 0.96 -12.91 8.68
N MET A 154 1.07 -13.37 7.44
CA MET A 154 0.99 -12.58 6.20
C MET A 154 -0.12 -13.11 5.28
N ALA A 155 -1.11 -13.82 5.85
CA ALA A 155 -2.20 -14.45 5.11
C ALA A 155 -2.90 -13.44 4.19
N CYS A 156 -2.92 -13.72 2.89
CA CYS A 156 -3.58 -12.94 1.85
C CYS A 156 -3.13 -11.47 1.77
N MET A 157 -1.93 -11.14 2.29
CA MET A 157 -1.42 -9.76 2.41
C MET A 157 -1.44 -8.99 1.09
N PHE A 158 -1.10 -9.64 -0.03
CA PHE A 158 -1.08 -9.06 -1.38
C PHE A 158 -2.04 -9.77 -2.36
N CYS A 159 -3.04 -10.52 -1.85
CA CYS A 159 -4.11 -11.11 -2.67
C CYS A 159 -4.68 -10.06 -3.63
N GLY A 160 -4.76 -10.34 -4.93
CA GLY A 160 -5.37 -9.42 -5.91
C GLY A 160 -4.66 -8.07 -6.06
N ALA A 161 -3.46 -7.87 -5.50
CA ALA A 161 -2.63 -6.68 -5.71
C ALA A 161 -1.99 -6.74 -7.12
N ARG A 162 -2.82 -6.61 -8.16
CA ARG A 162 -2.51 -6.88 -9.58
C ARG A 162 -1.38 -6.06 -10.19
N LYS A 163 -0.88 -5.02 -9.52
CA LYS A 163 0.31 -4.26 -9.94
C LYS A 163 1.56 -4.54 -9.11
N PHE A 164 1.42 -5.11 -7.92
CA PHE A 164 2.49 -5.22 -6.95
C PHE A 164 3.61 -6.15 -7.45
N LYS A 165 4.78 -5.57 -7.75
CA LYS A 165 5.94 -6.32 -8.24
C LYS A 165 6.79 -6.93 -7.13
N GLY A 166 6.67 -6.42 -5.91
CA GLY A 166 7.44 -6.86 -4.75
C GLY A 166 8.84 -6.25 -4.63
N GLU A 167 9.08 -5.05 -5.17
CA GLU A 167 10.38 -4.39 -5.02
C GLU A 167 10.80 -4.30 -3.54
N GLY A 168 12.03 -4.70 -3.22
CA GLY A 168 12.56 -4.70 -1.86
C GLY A 168 12.23 -5.96 -1.04
N LEU A 169 11.37 -6.87 -1.52
CA LEU A 169 11.07 -8.11 -0.79
C LEU A 169 12.27 -9.04 -0.64
N GLU A 170 13.32 -8.89 -1.46
CA GLU A 170 14.58 -9.59 -1.25
C GLU A 170 15.27 -9.21 0.08
N GLN A 171 14.99 -8.00 0.62
CA GLN A 171 15.47 -7.54 1.93
C GLN A 171 14.71 -8.15 3.11
N TRP A 172 13.77 -9.07 2.88
CA TRP A 172 13.04 -9.78 3.94
C TRP A 172 13.62 -11.17 4.22
N SER A 173 14.70 -11.57 3.54
CA SER A 173 15.24 -12.94 3.56
C SER A 173 15.46 -13.53 4.95
N ASP A 174 16.02 -12.78 5.90
CA ASP A 174 16.30 -13.18 7.29
C ASP A 174 15.19 -12.81 8.30
N LYS A 175 14.12 -12.14 7.83
CA LYS A 175 13.06 -11.54 8.67
C LYS A 175 11.81 -12.41 8.80
N LEU A 176 11.77 -13.60 8.21
CA LEU A 176 10.57 -14.43 8.14
C LEU A 176 10.52 -15.53 9.23
N HIS A 177 11.50 -15.54 10.13
CA HIS A 177 11.70 -16.58 11.15
C HIS A 177 10.58 -16.72 12.19
N ASN A 178 9.63 -15.78 12.28
CA ASN A 178 8.43 -15.90 13.13
C ASN A 178 7.13 -16.20 12.34
N VAL A 179 7.14 -16.06 11.01
CA VAL A 179 5.92 -16.21 10.19
C VAL A 179 5.46 -17.66 10.21
N LYS A 180 4.19 -17.88 10.56
CA LYS A 180 3.53 -19.19 10.57
C LYS A 180 2.58 -19.37 9.41
N ASP A 181 1.91 -18.30 8.99
CA ASP A 181 0.86 -18.34 7.98
C ASP A 181 1.15 -17.43 6.79
N MET A 182 1.29 -18.04 5.60
CA MET A 182 1.43 -17.39 4.30
C MET A 182 0.29 -17.81 3.34
N PHE A 183 -0.87 -18.22 3.88
CA PHE A 183 -2.04 -18.59 3.10
C PHE A 183 -2.35 -17.55 2.02
N ASN A 184 -2.35 -17.96 0.75
CA ASN A 184 -2.73 -17.12 -0.38
C ASN A 184 -1.99 -15.76 -0.47
N MET A 185 -0.80 -15.61 0.14
CA MET A 185 -0.13 -14.32 0.36
C MET A 185 -0.02 -13.46 -0.91
N PHE A 186 0.28 -14.08 -2.06
CA PHE A 186 0.42 -13.43 -3.36
C PHE A 186 -0.69 -13.81 -4.36
N GLY A 187 -1.78 -14.42 -3.91
CA GLY A 187 -2.83 -14.98 -4.77
C GLY A 187 -3.39 -13.99 -5.78
N GLY A 188 -3.28 -14.26 -7.09
CA GLY A 188 -3.75 -13.36 -8.15
C GLY A 188 -3.02 -12.01 -8.26
N SER A 189 -1.87 -11.86 -7.61
CA SER A 189 -0.97 -10.70 -7.78
C SER A 189 -0.05 -10.86 -8.99
N ASP A 190 0.68 -9.79 -9.35
CA ASP A 190 1.70 -9.80 -10.40
C ASP A 190 3.12 -9.73 -9.80
N ILE A 191 3.34 -10.52 -8.74
CA ILE A 191 4.61 -10.65 -8.02
C ILE A 191 5.74 -11.12 -8.95
N GLN A 192 6.88 -10.41 -8.93
CA GLN A 192 8.03 -10.70 -9.79
C GLN A 192 9.39 -10.65 -9.04
N ALA A 193 9.39 -10.16 -7.80
CA ALA A 193 10.56 -10.08 -6.91
C ALA A 193 11.27 -11.40 -6.69
N ASP A 194 12.58 -11.35 -6.46
CA ASP A 194 13.41 -12.54 -6.18
C ASP A 194 13.24 -12.98 -4.73
N LEU A 195 12.60 -14.14 -4.53
CA LEU A 195 12.31 -14.69 -3.21
C LEU A 195 13.15 -15.95 -2.92
N ARG A 196 14.14 -16.27 -3.76
CA ARG A 196 14.89 -17.54 -3.68
C ARG A 196 15.61 -17.76 -2.36
N ASP A 197 16.09 -16.68 -1.74
CA ASP A 197 16.92 -16.69 -0.53
C ASP A 197 16.11 -16.46 0.76
N TRP A 198 14.77 -16.58 0.72
CA TRP A 198 13.90 -16.41 1.88
C TRP A 198 14.00 -17.57 2.91
N GLU A 199 14.31 -17.24 4.16
CA GLU A 199 14.39 -18.18 5.30
C GLU A 199 13.00 -18.44 5.94
N VAL A 200 12.17 -19.21 5.24
CA VAL A 200 10.78 -19.50 5.65
C VAL A 200 10.60 -20.74 6.54
N TYR A 201 11.67 -21.19 7.21
CA TYR A 201 11.68 -22.43 8.01
C TYR A 201 10.73 -22.46 9.22
N SER A 202 10.01 -21.36 9.49
CA SER A 202 9.00 -21.26 10.54
C SER A 202 7.57 -21.45 10.05
N VAL A 203 7.33 -21.36 8.74
CA VAL A 203 6.00 -21.34 8.13
C VAL A 203 5.39 -22.74 8.14
N THR A 204 4.14 -22.84 8.59
CA THR A 204 3.39 -24.11 8.63
C THR A 204 2.30 -24.17 7.57
N ASN A 205 1.88 -23.01 7.02
CA ASN A 205 0.83 -22.89 6.02
C ASN A 205 1.27 -22.08 4.78
N PHE A 206 1.51 -22.79 3.68
CA PHE A 206 1.74 -22.26 2.32
C PHE A 206 0.58 -22.55 1.36
N ARG A 207 -0.61 -22.90 1.88
CA ARG A 207 -1.76 -23.15 1.01
C ARG A 207 -1.99 -21.94 0.11
N GLU A 208 -2.09 -22.18 -1.20
CA GLU A 208 -2.39 -21.18 -2.22
C GLU A 208 -1.41 -19.97 -2.30
N THR A 209 -0.23 -19.99 -1.65
CA THR A 209 0.65 -18.81 -1.51
C THR A 209 0.95 -18.06 -2.82
N PHE A 210 1.16 -18.77 -3.92
CA PHE A 210 1.38 -18.22 -5.27
C PHE A 210 0.24 -18.56 -6.24
N LYS A 211 -0.96 -18.83 -5.75
CA LYS A 211 -2.10 -19.20 -6.61
C LYS A 211 -2.42 -18.12 -7.64
N ASP A 212 -2.71 -18.53 -8.87
CA ASP A 212 -3.08 -17.64 -9.98
C ASP A 212 -2.04 -16.51 -10.25
N THR A 213 -0.74 -16.80 -10.08
CA THR A 213 0.38 -15.87 -10.38
C THR A 213 1.14 -16.24 -11.67
N PRO A 214 0.54 -16.11 -12.86
CA PRO A 214 1.08 -16.68 -14.12
C PRO A 214 2.43 -16.09 -14.57
N ASN A 215 2.82 -14.93 -14.03
CA ASN A 215 4.11 -14.28 -14.32
C ASN A 215 5.22 -14.69 -13.34
N TYR A 216 4.88 -15.27 -12.18
CA TYR A 216 5.86 -15.75 -11.21
C TYR A 216 6.35 -17.13 -11.63
N LYS A 217 7.67 -17.24 -11.92
CA LYS A 217 8.29 -18.41 -12.58
C LYS A 217 9.59 -18.86 -11.92
N GLN A 218 9.76 -18.55 -10.65
CA GLN A 218 11.01 -18.81 -9.93
C GLN A 218 11.09 -20.26 -9.45
N LYS A 219 12.31 -20.80 -9.46
CA LYS A 219 12.61 -22.10 -8.86
C LYS A 219 13.18 -21.91 -7.46
N LEU A 220 12.43 -22.33 -6.45
CA LEU A 220 12.69 -22.06 -5.03
C LEU A 220 13.45 -23.22 -4.37
N CYS A 221 14.16 -22.90 -3.28
CA CYS A 221 14.96 -23.83 -2.47
C CYS A 221 14.75 -23.61 -0.98
N TRP A 222 13.49 -23.37 -0.61
CA TRP A 222 13.12 -23.08 0.78
C TRP A 222 13.13 -24.34 1.64
N ASN A 223 13.61 -24.21 2.88
CA ASN A 223 13.38 -25.25 3.88
C ASN A 223 11.91 -25.23 4.31
N VAL A 224 11.15 -26.21 3.83
CA VAL A 224 9.72 -26.38 4.07
C VAL A 224 9.39 -27.54 5.02
N THR A 225 10.36 -28.15 5.70
CA THR A 225 10.13 -29.32 6.57
C THR A 225 8.99 -29.19 7.61
N PRO A 226 8.70 -28.03 8.23
CA PRO A 226 7.59 -27.91 9.19
C PRO A 226 6.21 -27.62 8.56
N VAL A 227 6.09 -27.66 7.24
CA VAL A 227 4.86 -27.29 6.54
C VAL A 227 3.79 -28.38 6.66
N ALA A 228 2.70 -28.05 7.35
CA ALA A 228 1.52 -28.91 7.45
C ALA A 228 0.61 -28.79 6.22
N HIS A 229 0.59 -27.63 5.56
CA HIS A 229 -0.35 -27.34 4.47
C HIS A 229 0.35 -26.59 3.32
N ALA A 230 0.49 -27.24 2.15
CA ALA A 230 1.02 -26.65 0.91
C ALA A 230 0.06 -26.83 -0.30
N VAL A 231 -1.21 -27.17 -0.04
CA VAL A 231 -2.22 -27.42 -1.09
C VAL A 231 -2.35 -26.20 -2.00
N ASP A 232 -2.36 -26.43 -3.32
CA ASP A 232 -2.48 -25.40 -4.35
C ASP A 232 -1.41 -24.28 -4.30
N MET A 233 -0.29 -24.46 -3.57
CA MET A 233 0.74 -23.42 -3.37
C MET A 233 1.17 -22.71 -4.67
N PHE A 234 1.30 -23.46 -5.78
CA PHE A 234 1.69 -22.97 -7.10
C PHE A 234 0.60 -23.13 -8.17
N ASN A 235 -0.66 -23.39 -7.81
CA ASN A 235 -1.74 -23.61 -8.78
C ASN A 235 -1.96 -22.34 -9.63
N GLY A 236 -1.85 -22.42 -10.96
CA GLY A 236 -1.88 -21.24 -11.85
C GLY A 236 -0.62 -20.36 -11.81
N SER A 237 0.44 -20.78 -11.11
CA SER A 237 1.78 -20.18 -11.14
C SER A 237 2.71 -20.95 -12.09
N GLY A 238 3.83 -20.32 -12.48
CA GLY A 238 4.93 -21.02 -13.14
C GLY A 238 6.12 -21.33 -12.21
N ALA A 239 5.99 -21.05 -10.91
CA ALA A 239 7.00 -21.36 -9.91
C ALA A 239 6.92 -22.81 -9.42
N CYS A 240 8.04 -23.33 -8.90
CA CYS A 240 8.20 -24.71 -8.45
C CYS A 240 9.38 -24.82 -7.48
N PHE A 241 9.50 -25.93 -6.75
CA PHE A 241 10.73 -26.24 -6.02
C PHE A 241 11.76 -26.85 -6.96
N LYS A 242 13.05 -26.46 -6.83
CA LYS A 242 14.11 -27.11 -7.60
C LYS A 242 14.27 -28.57 -7.18
N ASP A 243 14.55 -29.41 -8.17
CA ASP A 243 14.67 -30.86 -8.01
C ASP A 243 15.82 -31.27 -7.06
N ASP A 244 16.86 -30.43 -6.93
CA ASP A 244 18.02 -30.60 -6.04
C ASP A 244 17.81 -30.06 -4.62
N CYS A 245 16.68 -29.40 -4.34
CA CYS A 245 16.38 -28.76 -3.06
C CYS A 245 15.32 -29.52 -2.22
N VAL A 246 14.94 -30.74 -2.63
CA VAL A 246 13.90 -31.54 -1.96
C VAL A 246 14.47 -32.23 -0.70
N LEU A 247 14.25 -31.61 0.47
CA LEU A 247 14.44 -32.26 1.77
C LEU A 247 13.18 -33.03 2.18
N TYR A 248 13.27 -34.35 2.11
CA TYR A 248 12.42 -35.39 2.75
C TYR A 248 10.92 -35.11 2.99
N GLU A 249 10.09 -35.87 2.27
CA GLU A 249 8.70 -36.20 2.59
C GLU A 249 7.73 -35.05 2.87
N ILE A 250 7.58 -34.15 1.89
CA ILE A 250 6.28 -33.50 1.67
C ILE A 250 5.76 -33.94 0.32
N SER A 251 4.53 -34.47 0.29
CA SER A 251 3.80 -34.84 -0.94
C SER A 251 3.34 -33.60 -1.72
N VAL A 252 4.27 -32.69 -2.04
CA VAL A 252 4.00 -31.59 -2.97
C VAL A 252 4.18 -32.14 -4.37
N GLU A 253 3.11 -32.15 -5.17
CA GLU A 253 3.14 -32.48 -6.61
C GLU A 253 3.84 -31.38 -7.45
N ALA A 254 4.76 -30.61 -6.83
CA ALA A 254 5.31 -29.33 -7.32
C ALA A 254 6.82 -29.36 -7.64
N GLY A 255 7.33 -30.52 -8.08
CA GLY A 255 8.62 -30.58 -8.77
C GLY A 255 8.55 -29.81 -10.09
N CYS A 256 9.66 -29.27 -10.56
CA CYS A 256 9.68 -28.45 -11.79
C CYS A 256 9.45 -29.24 -13.10
N SER A 257 9.20 -30.55 -13.02
CA SER A 257 9.08 -31.45 -14.17
C SER A 257 7.70 -31.42 -14.82
N ALA A 258 7.48 -30.48 -15.73
CA ALA A 258 6.42 -30.56 -16.74
C ALA A 258 6.73 -31.64 -17.81
N ALA A 259 6.93 -32.90 -17.38
CA ALA A 259 7.28 -34.03 -18.24
C ALA A 259 7.00 -35.40 -17.57
N TRP A 260 5.73 -35.72 -17.31
CA TRP A 260 5.33 -37.08 -16.90
C TRP A 260 5.48 -38.06 -18.08
N SER A 261 6.66 -38.68 -18.21
CA SER A 261 6.83 -39.86 -19.06
C SER A 261 6.22 -41.09 -18.34
N PRO A 262 5.43 -41.96 -19.01
CA PRO A 262 4.62 -42.99 -18.33
C PRO A 262 5.38 -44.14 -17.62
N LEU A 263 6.70 -44.05 -17.46
CA LEU A 263 7.57 -45.16 -17.07
C LEU A 263 8.14 -45.07 -15.65
N VAL A 264 7.83 -44.01 -14.89
CA VAL A 264 8.19 -43.89 -13.47
C VAL A 264 6.92 -44.04 -12.60
N MET A 265 6.17 -45.11 -12.86
CA MET A 265 4.96 -45.48 -12.14
C MET A 265 4.98 -46.95 -11.70
N SER A 266 6.09 -47.36 -11.06
CA SER A 266 6.17 -48.62 -10.32
C SER A 266 6.63 -48.36 -8.87
N SER A 267 6.01 -49.09 -7.94
CA SER A 267 6.27 -49.06 -6.48
C SER A 267 6.17 -47.70 -5.78
N LEU A 268 4.94 -47.19 -5.58
CA LEU A 268 4.45 -46.62 -4.30
C LEU A 268 2.97 -46.15 -4.37
N TRP A 269 2.09 -46.99 -4.96
CA TRP A 269 0.63 -46.81 -4.84
C TRP A 269 0.09 -47.79 -3.79
N LEU A 270 -0.33 -47.30 -2.62
CA LEU A 270 -1.34 -48.00 -1.78
C LEU A 270 -1.92 -47.24 -0.57
N VAL A 271 -1.44 -46.05 -0.19
CA VAL A 271 -2.05 -45.28 0.92
C VAL A 271 -2.26 -43.82 0.54
N ALA A 272 -3.53 -43.37 0.58
CA ALA A 272 -3.99 -41.98 0.51
C ALA A 272 -3.77 -41.18 -0.80
N ALA A 273 -4.43 -41.61 -1.89
CA ALA A 273 -4.73 -40.73 -3.03
C ALA A 273 -6.10 -41.09 -3.68
N SER A 274 -7.19 -40.83 -2.96
CA SER A 274 -8.55 -40.88 -3.52
C SER A 274 -9.06 -39.46 -3.74
N LEU A 275 -9.33 -39.10 -5.00
CA LEU A 275 -9.84 -37.79 -5.47
C LEU A 275 -8.77 -36.67 -5.34
N VAL A 276 -8.38 -35.92 -6.37
CA VAL A 276 -9.08 -35.55 -7.62
C VAL A 276 -8.10 -35.57 -8.80
N VAL A 277 -8.37 -36.39 -9.82
CA VAL A 277 -7.79 -36.21 -11.18
C VAL A 277 -8.88 -35.62 -12.07
N SER A 278 -8.82 -34.33 -12.38
CA SER A 278 -9.61 -33.69 -13.44
C SER A 278 -9.11 -32.28 -13.78
N PHE A 279 -8.96 -32.03 -15.09
CA PHE A 279 -8.71 -30.74 -15.75
C PHE A 279 -7.35 -30.03 -15.54
N CYS A 280 -6.34 -30.54 -16.27
CA CYS A 280 -5.36 -29.70 -16.98
C CYS A 280 -5.27 -30.13 -18.46
N LEU A 281 -6.35 -29.92 -19.21
CA LEU A 281 -6.42 -30.05 -20.68
C LEU A 281 -7.40 -29.01 -21.25
N ALA A 282 -6.92 -27.78 -21.42
CA ALA A 282 -7.43 -26.74 -22.33
C ALA A 282 -6.35 -25.64 -22.45
#